data_AF-A0A1H7LGY3-F1
#
_entry.id   AF-A0A1H7LGY3-F1
#
_cell.length_a   1.000
_cell.length_b   1.000
_cell.length_c   1.000
_cell.angle_alpha   90.00
_cell.angle_beta   90.00
_cell.angle_gamma   90.00
#
_symmetry.space_group_name_H-M   'P 1'
#
loop_
_entity.id
_entity.type
_entity.pdbx_description
1 polymer ?
#
loop_
_entity_poly.entity_id
_entity_poly.type
_entity_poly.pdbx_seq_one_letter_code
_entity_poly.pdbx_strand_id
1 'polypeptide(L)'
;MRTRTLAGAGVTGLALSLLATAPAQADDRSRHGQGSQDLRVTTTKDTADHDLGDGECADAWGQCSLRAAVQQADASGGGTIVLAKKATYALTLHGEDDTGAAGDLDVSSAVTIEGNGATVDARGEHRVFDVLAGGWLKLNHLTVTGGAALGEGLPASGGGVRNAGTLEVERSTITGNTATRAGGGIEASPGSTTTISRSTLSHNSTGAGPGNGGGLHLTGAGTVHVTRSIVSGNTAAAEGGGLWNSGAGTMTVERTKVVGNTASGDDATMGGGGLFQDAGTGTLTVTRSDIRHNVADGAAGSGGGILNDQGTVVVERSIISGNSSQRAGGGIEANVGTTKLSRTELNDNTTGAAPGNGGGLHLTGPGTVTIERSRVTGNAAANEGGGLWNSETGTMTVTRTDIRRNTAPVGPNVYQDGEGTGFTIDGRTVAPGGDS
;
A
#
# COMPACT_ATOMS: atom_id res chain seq x y z
N MET A 1 -17.00 25.76 -54.00
CA MET A 1 -17.21 25.05 -55.28
C MET A 1 -16.71 23.62 -55.12
N ARG A 2 -17.61 22.63 -55.25
CA ARG A 2 -17.37 21.19 -55.55
C ARG A 2 -16.57 20.37 -54.53
N THR A 3 -16.89 19.13 -54.16
CA THR A 3 -18.10 18.26 -54.13
C THR A 3 -17.65 16.99 -53.38
N ARG A 4 -18.61 16.28 -52.77
CA ARG A 4 -18.52 14.89 -52.23
C ARG A 4 -17.88 13.92 -53.27
N THR A 5 -17.34 12.74 -52.92
CA THR A 5 -18.08 11.52 -52.52
C THR A 5 -17.15 10.38 -52.09
N LEU A 6 -17.72 9.45 -51.30
CA LEU A 6 -17.16 8.24 -50.70
C LEU A 6 -16.72 7.12 -51.67
N ALA A 7 -15.77 6.31 -51.20
CA ALA A 7 -15.76 4.83 -51.30
C ALA A 7 -15.04 4.33 -50.03
N GLY A 8 -15.49 3.35 -49.23
CA GLY A 8 -16.34 2.21 -49.53
C GLY A 8 -15.49 0.93 -49.60
N ALA A 9 -14.89 0.51 -48.48
CA ALA A 9 -14.23 -0.81 -48.37
C ALA A 9 -14.62 -1.44 -47.03
N GLY A 10 -15.54 -2.39 -47.09
CA GLY A 10 -15.90 -3.24 -45.97
C GLY A 10 -14.79 -4.27 -45.72
N VAL A 11 -14.35 -4.33 -44.47
CA VAL A 11 -13.61 -5.49 -43.94
C VAL A 11 -14.44 -6.02 -42.78
N THR A 12 -15.11 -7.14 -43.05
CA THR A 12 -15.72 -8.01 -42.05
C THR A 12 -14.59 -8.67 -41.24
N GLY A 13 -14.23 -8.07 -40.11
CA GLY A 13 -13.35 -8.67 -39.12
C GLY A 13 -14.17 -9.43 -38.08
N LEU A 14 -13.98 -10.76 -38.04
CA LEU A 14 -14.50 -11.65 -37.01
C LEU A 14 -14.23 -11.08 -35.62
N ALA A 15 -15.29 -10.91 -34.82
CA ALA A 15 -15.18 -10.74 -33.39
C ALA A 15 -14.71 -12.07 -32.77
N LEU A 16 -13.39 -12.22 -32.63
CA LEU A 16 -12.82 -13.29 -31.82
C LEU A 16 -12.93 -12.84 -30.35
N SER A 17 -13.92 -13.37 -29.66
CA SER A 17 -14.08 -13.24 -28.22
C SER A 17 -12.87 -13.86 -27.52
N LEU A 18 -11.85 -13.06 -27.19
CA LEU A 18 -10.88 -13.42 -26.18
C LEU A 18 -11.63 -13.42 -24.84
N LEU A 19 -12.09 -14.60 -24.41
CA LEU A 19 -12.32 -14.83 -22.99
C LEU A 19 -10.98 -14.58 -22.29
N ALA A 20 -10.89 -13.48 -21.55
CA ALA A 20 -9.86 -13.28 -20.55
C ALA A 20 -10.02 -14.39 -19.51
N THR A 21 -9.30 -15.50 -19.70
CA THR A 21 -9.03 -16.44 -18.63
C THR A 21 -8.26 -15.66 -17.57
N ALA A 22 -8.83 -15.54 -16.38
CA ALA A 22 -8.11 -15.10 -15.19
C ALA A 22 -6.75 -15.82 -15.14
N PRO A 23 -5.64 -15.14 -14.81
CA PRO A 23 -4.39 -15.87 -14.60
C PRO A 23 -4.65 -16.92 -13.54
N ALA A 24 -4.43 -18.18 -13.91
CA ALA A 24 -4.48 -19.29 -13.00
C ALA A 24 -3.56 -18.96 -11.81
N GLN A 25 -4.06 -19.10 -10.59
CA GLN A 25 -3.20 -19.19 -9.42
C GLN A 25 -2.22 -20.33 -9.69
N ALA A 26 -0.98 -19.98 -10.03
CA ALA A 26 0.10 -20.95 -10.05
C ALA A 26 0.23 -21.44 -8.61
N ASP A 27 -0.16 -22.69 -8.39
CA ASP A 27 0.19 -23.44 -7.18
C ASP A 27 1.70 -23.65 -7.24
N ASP A 28 2.45 -22.69 -6.67
CA ASP A 28 3.91 -22.66 -6.58
C ASP A 28 4.40 -23.66 -5.53
N ARG A 29 4.16 -24.95 -5.81
CA ARG A 29 4.72 -26.06 -5.04
C ARG A 29 5.73 -26.87 -5.85
N SER A 30 6.02 -26.48 -7.08
CA SER A 30 6.83 -27.27 -8.01
C SER A 30 8.25 -26.73 -8.27
N ARG A 31 8.69 -25.69 -7.53
CA ARG A 31 10.10 -25.27 -7.50
C ARG A 31 10.91 -25.74 -6.27
N HIS A 32 10.32 -26.50 -5.35
CA HIS A 32 11.02 -27.05 -4.17
C HIS A 32 11.86 -28.32 -4.42
N GLY A 33 12.29 -28.57 -5.66
CA GLY A 33 12.98 -29.79 -6.01
C GLY A 33 14.37 -29.54 -6.55
N GLN A 34 15.34 -29.24 -5.67
CA GLN A 34 16.69 -29.84 -5.56
C GLN A 34 17.46 -29.08 -4.44
N GLY A 35 17.64 -29.70 -3.25
CA GLY A 35 18.67 -29.27 -2.28
C GLY A 35 18.30 -28.37 -1.09
N SER A 36 17.04 -28.32 -0.59
CA SER A 36 16.72 -27.51 0.60
C SER A 36 17.48 -27.98 1.85
N GLN A 37 18.62 -27.35 2.13
CA GLN A 37 19.36 -27.48 3.38
C GLN A 37 18.59 -26.73 4.48
N ASP A 38 18.36 -27.40 5.61
CA ASP A 38 17.83 -26.76 6.83
C ASP A 38 19.02 -26.14 7.59
N LEU A 39 19.22 -24.84 7.44
CA LEU A 39 20.27 -24.08 8.13
C LEU A 39 19.76 -23.64 9.51
N ARG A 40 20.26 -24.29 10.57
CA ARG A 40 19.88 -23.98 11.95
C ARG A 40 20.82 -22.93 12.53
N VAL A 41 20.28 -21.76 12.83
CA VAL A 41 21.04 -20.67 13.45
C VAL A 41 21.37 -21.02 14.90
N THR A 42 22.66 -21.05 15.24
CA THR A 42 23.18 -21.45 16.56
C THR A 42 23.64 -20.28 17.42
N THR A 43 23.84 -19.09 16.85
CA THR A 43 24.27 -17.88 17.57
C THR A 43 23.45 -16.66 17.18
N THR A 44 23.28 -15.73 18.11
CA THR A 44 22.66 -14.41 17.85
C THR A 44 23.66 -13.33 17.49
N LYS A 45 24.96 -13.66 17.48
CA LYS A 45 25.99 -12.75 16.99
C LYS A 45 25.78 -12.48 15.50
N ASP A 46 26.09 -11.26 15.08
CA ASP A 46 26.10 -10.90 13.66
C ASP A 46 27.52 -11.12 13.10
N THR A 47 27.71 -12.23 12.42
CA THR A 47 28.99 -12.68 11.86
C THR A 47 28.76 -13.21 10.45
N ALA A 48 29.66 -12.88 9.51
CA ALA A 48 29.59 -13.43 8.17
C ALA A 48 30.00 -14.91 8.15
N ASP A 49 29.50 -15.64 7.17
CA ASP A 49 29.98 -16.97 6.83
C ASP A 49 31.47 -16.89 6.43
N HIS A 50 32.26 -17.86 6.86
CA HIS A 50 33.68 -17.89 6.58
C HIS A 50 34.00 -18.35 5.16
N ASP A 51 33.28 -19.36 4.66
CA ASP A 51 33.59 -20.13 3.46
C ASP A 51 32.35 -20.29 2.57
N LEU A 52 31.96 -19.20 1.90
CA LEU A 52 30.74 -19.15 1.08
C LEU A 52 30.63 -20.30 0.06
N GLY A 53 29.51 -21.03 0.13
CA GLY A 53 29.14 -22.05 -0.85
C GLY A 53 29.75 -23.43 -0.61
N ASP A 54 30.38 -23.65 0.54
CA ASP A 54 30.92 -24.96 0.94
C ASP A 54 29.83 -25.96 1.39
N GLY A 55 28.63 -25.47 1.68
CA GLY A 55 27.48 -26.25 2.11
C GLY A 55 27.23 -26.20 3.63
N GLU A 56 28.07 -25.51 4.40
CA GLU A 56 28.02 -25.42 5.85
C GLU A 56 27.77 -23.97 6.27
N CYS A 57 26.77 -23.74 7.13
CA CYS A 57 26.62 -22.41 7.73
C CYS A 57 27.58 -22.30 8.91
N ALA A 58 28.69 -21.59 8.73
CA ALA A 58 29.73 -21.46 9.75
C ALA A 58 30.51 -20.14 9.63
N ASP A 59 30.52 -19.36 10.70
CA ASP A 59 31.47 -18.28 10.87
C ASP A 59 32.88 -18.79 11.24
N ALA A 60 33.84 -17.87 11.41
CA ALA A 60 35.23 -18.20 11.77
C ALA A 60 35.39 -18.95 13.11
N TRP A 61 34.33 -19.08 13.90
CA TRP A 61 34.29 -19.83 15.16
C TRP A 61 33.40 -21.08 15.08
N GLY A 62 32.96 -21.48 13.88
CA GLY A 62 32.09 -22.63 13.64
C GLY A 62 30.67 -22.42 14.17
N GLN A 63 30.21 -21.18 14.33
CA GLN A 63 28.83 -20.87 14.70
C GLN A 63 28.04 -20.42 13.48
N CYS A 64 26.77 -20.82 13.39
CA CYS A 64 25.87 -20.37 12.35
C CYS A 64 25.08 -19.15 12.86
N SER A 65 25.42 -17.95 12.40
CA SER A 65 24.63 -16.75 12.64
C SER A 65 23.46 -16.65 11.63
N LEU A 66 22.55 -15.70 11.84
CA LEU A 66 21.52 -15.41 10.83
C LEU A 66 22.15 -14.92 9.51
N ARG A 67 23.16 -14.03 9.58
CA ARG A 67 23.85 -13.53 8.39
C ARG A 67 24.54 -14.65 7.62
N ALA A 68 25.33 -15.47 8.32
CA ALA A 68 25.99 -16.62 7.72
C ALA A 68 24.97 -17.58 7.08
N ALA A 69 23.82 -17.82 7.73
CA ALA A 69 22.78 -18.67 7.18
C ALA A 69 22.16 -18.11 5.89
N VAL A 70 21.93 -16.79 5.82
CA VAL A 70 21.43 -16.14 4.60
C VAL A 70 22.47 -16.25 3.47
N GLN A 71 23.72 -15.89 3.77
CA GLN A 71 24.82 -15.97 2.80
C GLN A 71 25.02 -17.39 2.25
N GLN A 72 24.96 -18.39 3.14
CA GLN A 72 25.12 -19.78 2.74
C GLN A 72 23.91 -20.31 1.95
N ALA A 73 22.69 -19.90 2.30
CA ALA A 73 21.50 -20.22 1.52
C ALA A 73 21.62 -19.64 0.10
N ASP A 74 22.05 -18.39 -0.03
CA ASP A 74 22.24 -17.74 -1.32
C ASP A 74 23.33 -18.41 -2.16
N ALA A 75 24.48 -18.73 -1.56
CA ALA A 75 25.55 -19.45 -2.25
C ALA A 75 25.13 -20.87 -2.69
N SER A 76 24.14 -21.45 -2.02
CA SER A 76 23.59 -22.78 -2.32
C SER A 76 22.39 -22.77 -3.29
N GLY A 77 21.94 -21.59 -3.74
CA GLY A 77 20.76 -21.45 -4.60
C GLY A 77 19.41 -21.50 -3.86
N GLY A 78 19.42 -21.40 -2.53
CA GLY A 78 18.26 -21.34 -1.66
C GLY A 78 18.38 -22.22 -0.41
N GLY A 79 17.44 -22.06 0.52
CA GLY A 79 17.43 -22.85 1.76
C GLY A 79 16.35 -22.45 2.75
N THR A 80 16.19 -23.27 3.78
CA THR A 80 15.32 -22.97 4.92
C THR A 80 16.17 -22.66 6.14
N ILE A 81 16.07 -21.43 6.65
CA ILE A 81 16.76 -20.96 7.84
C ILE A 81 15.82 -21.09 9.03
N VAL A 82 16.25 -21.79 10.07
CA VAL A 82 15.46 -22.00 11.30
C VAL A 82 16.07 -21.21 12.44
N LEU A 83 15.31 -20.25 12.95
CA LEU A 83 15.71 -19.40 14.07
C LEU A 83 15.38 -20.03 15.42
N ALA A 84 16.19 -19.70 16.42
CA ALA A 84 15.94 -20.06 17.80
C ALA A 84 14.68 -19.33 18.31
N LYS A 85 13.84 -20.06 19.04
CA LYS A 85 12.54 -19.58 19.51
C LYS A 85 12.69 -18.30 20.32
N LYS A 86 12.02 -17.22 19.88
CA LYS A 86 11.99 -15.90 20.54
C LYS A 86 13.38 -15.27 20.77
N ALA A 87 14.40 -15.69 20.03
CA ALA A 87 15.71 -15.04 20.09
C ALA A 87 15.67 -13.66 19.39
N THR A 88 16.59 -12.80 19.77
CA THR A 88 16.82 -11.51 19.08
C THR A 88 18.16 -11.57 18.36
N TYR A 89 18.12 -11.33 17.06
CA TYR A 89 19.26 -11.24 16.15
C TYR A 89 19.49 -9.77 15.82
N ALA A 90 20.42 -9.15 16.53
CA ALA A 90 20.79 -7.76 16.29
C ALA A 90 21.80 -7.72 15.15
N LEU A 91 21.53 -6.96 14.09
CA LEU A 91 22.51 -6.69 13.04
C LEU A 91 23.46 -5.61 13.55
N THR A 92 24.75 -5.93 13.64
CA THR A 92 25.79 -5.07 14.25
C THR A 92 26.98 -4.83 13.33
N LEU A 93 27.09 -5.54 12.21
CA LEU A 93 28.13 -5.28 11.23
C LEU A 93 27.77 -4.05 10.41
N HIS A 94 28.53 -2.97 10.63
CA HIS A 94 28.30 -1.70 9.97
C HIS A 94 28.84 -1.69 8.53
N GLY A 95 28.05 -1.16 7.59
CA GLY A 95 28.47 -0.97 6.20
C GLY A 95 27.30 -0.62 5.28
N GLU A 96 27.60 0.05 4.17
CA GLU A 96 26.65 0.37 3.08
C GLU A 96 26.61 -0.73 1.99
N ASP A 97 27.18 -1.91 2.22
CA ASP A 97 27.69 -2.72 1.12
C ASP A 97 26.67 -3.74 0.56
N ASP A 98 26.35 -3.60 -0.73
CA ASP A 98 25.47 -4.44 -1.59
C ASP A 98 25.96 -5.91 -1.77
N THR A 99 26.65 -6.47 -0.78
CA THR A 99 27.29 -7.80 -0.83
C THR A 99 26.88 -8.72 0.33
N GLY A 100 25.96 -8.30 1.20
CA GLY A 100 25.43 -9.07 2.33
C GLY A 100 26.41 -9.33 3.49
N ALA A 101 27.69 -8.97 3.35
CA ALA A 101 28.75 -9.22 4.33
C ALA A 101 28.73 -8.26 5.54
N ALA A 102 28.15 -7.08 5.37
CA ALA A 102 27.85 -6.09 6.40
C ALA A 102 26.55 -5.37 6.00
N GLY A 103 25.95 -4.58 6.88
CA GLY A 103 24.72 -3.88 6.55
C GLY A 103 23.46 -4.73 6.72
N ASP A 104 22.55 -4.61 5.76
CA ASP A 104 21.37 -5.45 5.62
C ASP A 104 21.71 -6.90 5.25
N LEU A 105 20.68 -7.73 5.25
CA LEU A 105 20.74 -9.11 4.79
C LEU A 105 20.25 -9.19 3.35
N ASP A 106 21.17 -9.37 2.42
CA ASP A 106 20.87 -9.55 1.00
C ASP A 106 20.31 -10.95 0.74
N VAL A 107 19.25 -11.02 -0.07
CA VAL A 107 18.61 -12.27 -0.50
C VAL A 107 18.54 -12.30 -2.02
N SER A 108 19.36 -13.16 -2.62
CA SER A 108 19.51 -13.35 -4.06
C SER A 108 18.93 -14.67 -4.56
N SER A 109 18.65 -15.62 -3.66
CA SER A 109 18.07 -16.93 -3.97
C SER A 109 16.74 -17.16 -3.22
N ALA A 110 16.20 -18.38 -3.29
CA ALA A 110 14.96 -18.76 -2.61
C ALA A 110 15.21 -19.11 -1.13
N VAL A 111 15.00 -18.13 -0.25
CA VAL A 111 15.23 -18.25 1.20
C VAL A 111 13.91 -18.24 1.97
N THR A 112 13.68 -19.27 2.79
CA THR A 112 12.61 -19.28 3.81
C THR A 112 13.23 -19.08 5.18
N ILE A 113 12.74 -18.11 5.95
CA ILE A 113 13.11 -17.92 7.36
C ILE A 113 11.95 -18.35 8.25
N GLU A 114 12.15 -19.47 8.95
CA GLU A 114 11.28 -19.98 10.00
C GLU A 114 11.64 -19.33 11.34
N GLY A 115 10.90 -18.28 11.65
CA GLY A 115 11.23 -17.33 12.71
C GLY A 115 11.03 -17.82 14.14
N ASN A 116 10.09 -18.74 14.38
CA ASN A 116 9.76 -19.22 15.74
C ASN A 116 9.52 -18.09 16.78
N GLY A 117 8.95 -16.97 16.35
CA GLY A 117 8.72 -15.77 17.15
C GLY A 117 9.97 -14.95 17.45
N ALA A 118 11.07 -15.17 16.73
CA ALA A 118 12.30 -14.40 16.85
C ALA A 118 12.13 -12.96 16.34
N THR A 119 13.10 -12.12 16.69
CA THR A 119 13.21 -10.73 16.24
C THR A 119 14.53 -10.55 15.48
N VAL A 120 14.48 -9.90 14.32
CA VAL A 120 15.64 -9.40 13.58
C VAL A 120 15.61 -7.88 13.68
N ASP A 121 16.65 -7.31 14.28
CA ASP A 121 16.70 -5.90 14.68
C ASP A 121 17.94 -5.22 14.11
N ALA A 122 17.76 -4.24 13.21
CA ALA A 122 18.88 -3.46 12.65
C ALA A 122 19.26 -2.23 13.48
N ARG A 123 18.62 -2.01 14.63
CA ARG A 123 19.01 -1.03 15.67
C ARG A 123 19.08 0.44 15.24
N GLY A 124 18.40 0.79 14.16
CA GLY A 124 18.36 2.12 13.58
C GLY A 124 19.57 2.44 12.71
N GLU A 125 20.42 1.45 12.42
CA GLU A 125 21.66 1.67 11.69
C GLU A 125 21.45 1.49 10.19
N HIS A 126 20.81 0.40 9.77
CA HIS A 126 20.72 -0.05 8.37
C HIS A 126 19.34 -0.59 8.05
N ARG A 127 19.05 -0.85 6.77
CA ARG A 127 17.92 -1.70 6.40
C ARG A 127 18.05 -3.08 7.05
N VAL A 128 16.97 -3.84 7.16
CA VAL A 128 17.06 -5.21 7.72
C VAL A 128 17.30 -6.23 6.61
N PHE A 129 16.48 -6.21 5.56
CA PHE A 129 16.57 -7.13 4.43
C PHE A 129 16.56 -6.40 3.09
N ASP A 130 17.34 -6.89 2.15
CA ASP A 130 17.27 -6.49 0.75
C ASP A 130 17.04 -7.73 -0.14
N VAL A 131 15.85 -7.85 -0.70
CA VAL A 131 15.52 -8.89 -1.68
C VAL A 131 15.91 -8.40 -3.05
N LEU A 132 16.98 -8.96 -3.60
CA LEU A 132 17.52 -8.58 -4.91
C LEU A 132 16.62 -9.07 -6.05
N ALA A 133 16.84 -8.53 -7.25
CA ALA A 133 16.13 -8.97 -8.44
C ALA A 133 16.34 -10.47 -8.70
N GLY A 134 15.25 -11.23 -8.80
CA GLY A 134 15.29 -12.70 -8.91
C GLY A 134 15.32 -13.45 -7.57
N GLY A 135 15.61 -12.76 -6.46
CA GLY A 135 15.53 -13.30 -5.11
C GLY A 135 14.08 -13.58 -4.69
N TRP A 136 13.92 -14.54 -3.77
CA TRP A 136 12.64 -14.88 -3.16
C TRP A 136 12.85 -15.03 -1.67
N LEU A 137 12.18 -14.20 -0.87
CA LEU A 137 12.27 -14.23 0.59
C LEU A 137 10.90 -14.52 1.19
N LYS A 138 10.83 -15.57 2.02
CA LYS A 138 9.69 -15.82 2.90
C LYS A 138 10.06 -15.60 4.35
N LEU A 139 9.31 -14.72 5.01
CA LEU A 139 9.39 -14.43 6.44
C LEU A 139 8.19 -15.06 7.17
N ASN A 140 8.41 -16.18 7.88
CA ASN A 140 7.36 -16.87 8.63
C ASN A 140 7.53 -16.74 10.14
N HIS A 141 6.59 -16.10 10.82
CA HIS A 141 6.54 -16.00 12.28
C HIS A 141 7.78 -15.36 12.93
N LEU A 142 8.17 -14.17 12.47
CA LEU A 142 9.20 -13.32 13.09
C LEU A 142 8.81 -11.83 13.13
N THR A 143 9.60 -11.06 13.86
CA THR A 143 9.54 -9.59 13.87
C THR A 143 10.76 -9.01 13.14
N VAL A 144 10.52 -8.05 12.26
CA VAL A 144 11.54 -7.23 11.56
C VAL A 144 11.41 -5.80 12.08
N THR A 145 12.45 -5.28 12.72
CA THR A 145 12.41 -4.00 13.42
C THR A 145 13.73 -3.24 13.37
N GLY A 146 13.68 -1.97 13.74
CA GLY A 146 14.87 -1.13 13.86
C GLY A 146 15.57 -0.90 12.53
N GLY A 147 14.91 -1.19 11.41
CA GLY A 147 15.41 -0.88 10.08
C GLY A 147 15.48 0.63 9.86
N ALA A 148 16.57 1.10 9.27
CA ALA A 148 16.76 2.49 8.88
C ALA A 148 17.45 2.57 7.51
N ALA A 149 16.70 2.97 6.48
CA ALA A 149 17.26 3.29 5.17
C ALA A 149 17.73 4.76 5.17
N LEU A 150 18.93 4.98 5.70
CA LEU A 150 19.59 6.28 5.79
C LEU A 150 20.31 6.61 4.46
N GLY A 151 20.28 7.88 4.02
CA GLY A 151 20.89 8.31 2.75
C GLY A 151 19.96 9.08 1.82
N GLU A 152 20.45 9.38 0.61
CA GLU A 152 19.74 10.12 -0.45
C GLU A 152 19.48 9.21 -1.68
N GLY A 153 18.35 9.38 -2.37
CA GLY A 153 18.02 8.62 -3.58
C GLY A 153 17.44 7.22 -3.34
N LEU A 154 17.40 6.36 -4.38
CA LEU A 154 16.79 5.00 -4.37
C LEU A 154 17.24 4.08 -3.20
N PRO A 155 18.50 4.09 -2.76
CA PRO A 155 18.99 3.31 -1.62
C PRO A 155 18.27 3.62 -0.29
N ALA A 156 17.73 4.84 -0.13
CA ALA A 156 17.12 5.33 1.11
C ALA A 156 15.65 4.91 1.32
N SER A 157 15.26 3.74 0.83
CA SER A 157 13.91 3.17 0.92
C SER A 157 13.89 1.77 1.51
N GLY A 158 12.75 1.36 2.06
CA GLY A 158 12.57 0.00 2.56
C GLY A 158 13.30 -0.20 3.88
N GLY A 159 12.97 0.60 4.89
CA GLY A 159 13.65 0.57 6.19
C GLY A 159 13.70 -0.84 6.77
N GLY A 160 12.57 -1.53 6.80
CA GLY A 160 12.53 -2.94 7.16
C GLY A 160 13.03 -3.82 6.01
N VAL A 161 12.36 -3.73 4.87
CA VAL A 161 12.65 -4.54 3.70
C VAL A 161 12.62 -3.72 2.42
N ARG A 162 13.67 -3.81 1.60
CA ARG A 162 13.59 -3.45 0.18
C ARG A 162 13.35 -4.72 -0.63
N ASN A 163 12.39 -4.69 -1.56
CA ASN A 163 12.05 -5.83 -2.40
C ASN A 163 12.11 -5.50 -3.90
N ALA A 164 13.11 -6.04 -4.60
CA ALA A 164 13.19 -6.05 -6.06
C ALA A 164 12.93 -7.44 -6.68
N GLY A 165 12.61 -8.45 -5.86
CA GLY A 165 12.26 -9.80 -6.27
C GLY A 165 10.85 -10.17 -5.82
N THR A 166 10.75 -11.28 -5.08
CA THR A 166 9.51 -11.75 -4.46
C THR A 166 9.64 -11.77 -2.95
N LEU A 167 8.67 -11.16 -2.25
CA LEU A 167 8.60 -11.14 -0.80
C LEU A 167 7.29 -11.75 -0.32
N GLU A 168 7.37 -12.70 0.61
CA GLU A 168 6.24 -13.30 1.33
C GLU A 168 6.37 -13.07 2.84
N VAL A 169 5.43 -12.32 3.42
CA VAL A 169 5.40 -12.01 4.86
C VAL A 169 4.21 -12.73 5.49
N GLU A 170 4.47 -13.84 6.18
CA GLU A 170 3.44 -14.71 6.76
C GLU A 170 3.53 -14.75 8.29
N ARG A 171 2.42 -14.43 8.99
CA ARG A 171 2.37 -14.47 10.48
C ARG A 171 3.48 -13.65 11.15
N SER A 172 3.97 -12.62 10.47
CA SER A 172 5.14 -11.84 10.87
C SER A 172 4.76 -10.40 11.19
N THR A 173 5.66 -9.67 11.83
CA THR A 173 5.49 -8.26 12.17
C THR A 173 6.63 -7.45 11.56
N ILE A 174 6.32 -6.40 10.82
CA ILE A 174 7.29 -5.40 10.34
C ILE A 174 6.96 -4.10 11.06
N THR A 175 7.81 -3.71 12.01
CA THR A 175 7.49 -2.61 12.92
C THR A 175 8.67 -1.73 13.27
N GLY A 176 8.41 -0.45 13.54
CA GLY A 176 9.45 0.45 14.03
C GLY A 176 10.60 0.66 13.05
N ASN A 177 10.32 0.55 11.75
CA ASN A 177 11.31 0.76 10.70
C ASN A 177 11.12 2.13 10.04
N THR A 178 12.23 2.70 9.58
CA THR A 178 12.27 4.06 9.06
C THR A 178 13.00 4.10 7.71
N ALA A 179 12.56 4.97 6.81
CA ALA A 179 13.24 5.24 5.56
C ALA A 179 13.24 6.74 5.28
N THR A 180 14.33 7.32 4.77
CA THR A 180 14.32 8.75 4.40
C THR A 180 13.31 9.02 3.29
N ARG A 181 13.18 8.08 2.34
CA ARG A 181 12.41 8.29 1.11
C ARG A 181 11.03 7.66 1.09
N ALA A 182 10.97 6.33 1.06
CA ALA A 182 9.71 5.64 0.83
C ALA A 182 9.73 4.24 1.41
N GLY A 183 8.55 3.73 1.78
CA GLY A 183 8.43 2.39 2.32
C GLY A 183 9.14 2.28 3.66
N GLY A 184 8.66 2.98 4.69
CA GLY A 184 9.27 2.94 6.01
C GLY A 184 9.41 1.49 6.51
N GLY A 185 8.36 0.70 6.33
CA GLY A 185 8.38 -0.75 6.53
C GLY A 185 8.92 -1.49 5.31
N ILE A 186 8.21 -1.41 4.18
CA ILE A 186 8.55 -2.13 2.95
C ILE A 186 8.57 -1.18 1.75
N GLU A 187 9.64 -1.25 0.95
CA GLU A 187 9.68 -0.74 -0.41
C GLU A 187 9.56 -1.90 -1.41
N ALA A 188 8.50 -1.90 -2.22
CA ALA A 188 8.34 -2.81 -3.35
C ALA A 188 8.78 -2.08 -4.64
N SER A 189 9.85 -2.57 -5.26
CA SER A 189 10.45 -1.97 -6.45
C SER A 189 9.68 -2.37 -7.74
N PRO A 190 9.93 -1.69 -8.87
CA PRO A 190 9.32 -2.07 -10.13
C PRO A 190 9.60 -3.53 -10.51
N GLY A 191 8.58 -4.23 -11.00
CA GLY A 191 8.58 -5.65 -11.37
C GLY A 191 8.39 -6.60 -10.19
N SER A 192 8.48 -6.12 -8.94
CA SER A 192 8.44 -6.99 -7.76
C SER A 192 7.03 -7.52 -7.45
N THR A 193 7.00 -8.62 -6.71
CA THR A 193 5.78 -9.19 -6.11
C THR A 193 5.93 -9.21 -4.60
N THR A 194 4.93 -8.69 -3.89
CA THR A 194 4.89 -8.70 -2.42
C THR A 194 3.56 -9.27 -1.93
N THR A 195 3.61 -10.33 -1.12
CA THR A 195 2.44 -10.93 -0.47
C THR A 195 2.57 -10.82 1.04
N ILE A 196 1.55 -10.25 1.69
CA ILE A 196 1.49 -10.06 3.14
C ILE A 196 0.24 -10.77 3.64
N SER A 197 0.41 -11.77 4.50
CA SER A 197 -0.69 -12.62 4.96
C SER A 197 -0.64 -12.87 6.46
N ARG A 198 -1.74 -12.56 7.16
CA ARG A 198 -1.85 -12.74 8.63
C ARG A 198 -0.72 -12.02 9.38
N SER A 199 -0.29 -10.88 8.87
CA SER A 199 0.88 -10.16 9.35
C SER A 199 0.50 -8.76 9.81
N THR A 200 1.44 -8.08 10.47
CA THR A 200 1.26 -6.70 10.96
C THR A 200 2.34 -5.80 10.37
N LEU A 201 1.94 -4.68 9.79
CA LEU A 201 2.82 -3.57 9.41
C LEU A 201 2.47 -2.40 10.33
N SER A 202 3.34 -2.06 11.27
CA SER A 202 3.00 -1.04 12.27
C SER A 202 4.11 -0.10 12.67
N HIS A 203 3.79 1.14 13.02
CA HIS A 203 4.78 2.10 13.54
C HIS A 203 6.01 2.24 12.63
N ASN A 204 5.83 2.08 11.32
CA ASN A 204 6.87 2.37 10.36
C ASN A 204 6.68 3.79 9.83
N SER A 205 7.78 4.46 9.49
CA SER A 205 7.71 5.85 9.06
C SER A 205 8.67 6.23 7.94
N THR A 206 8.32 7.29 7.22
CA THR A 206 9.22 7.92 6.24
C THR A 206 9.66 9.32 6.67
N GLY A 207 10.84 9.74 6.21
CA GLY A 207 11.29 11.13 6.20
C GLY A 207 10.67 11.93 5.05
N ALA A 208 11.10 13.17 4.85
CA ALA A 208 10.41 14.12 3.96
C ALA A 208 10.69 13.94 2.44
N GLY A 209 11.58 13.03 2.01
CA GLY A 209 12.13 13.10 0.65
C GLY A 209 12.02 11.85 -0.20
N PRO A 210 10.98 11.69 -1.06
CA PRO A 210 9.63 12.27 -1.09
C PRO A 210 8.67 11.93 0.06
N GLY A 211 8.93 10.91 0.88
CA GLY A 211 8.16 10.63 2.08
C GLY A 211 6.87 9.82 1.91
N ASN A 212 6.86 8.84 1.02
CA ASN A 212 5.64 8.09 0.67
C ASN A 212 5.60 6.67 1.26
N GLY A 213 4.41 6.21 1.67
CA GLY A 213 4.21 4.82 2.10
C GLY A 213 4.87 4.53 3.45
N GLY A 214 4.31 5.03 4.55
CA GLY A 214 4.87 4.79 5.89
C GLY A 214 5.00 3.30 6.20
N GLY A 215 3.94 2.54 5.94
CA GLY A 215 3.94 1.08 6.07
C GLY A 215 4.58 0.39 4.85
N LEU A 216 4.00 0.61 3.67
CA LEU A 216 4.50 0.05 2.41
C LEU A 216 4.34 1.05 1.26
N HIS A 217 5.35 1.08 0.40
CA HIS A 217 5.34 1.82 -0.86
C HIS A 217 5.59 0.87 -2.04
N LEU A 218 4.74 0.89 -3.06
CA LEU A 218 4.95 0.18 -4.33
C LEU A 218 5.36 1.16 -5.42
N THR A 219 6.64 1.12 -5.79
CA THR A 219 7.22 1.91 -6.88
C THR A 219 6.95 1.26 -8.23
N GLY A 220 6.36 2.02 -9.14
CA GLY A 220 6.16 1.62 -10.53
C GLY A 220 5.30 0.37 -10.70
N ALA A 221 5.47 -0.29 -11.85
CA ALA A 221 4.74 -1.52 -12.16
C ALA A 221 5.11 -2.61 -11.17
N GLY A 222 4.14 -3.32 -10.58
CA GLY A 222 4.40 -4.40 -9.63
C GLY A 222 3.11 -4.84 -8.97
N THR A 223 3.18 -5.88 -8.14
CA THR A 223 1.99 -6.47 -7.51
C THR A 223 2.14 -6.56 -6.00
N VAL A 224 1.16 -6.03 -5.27
CA VAL A 224 1.06 -6.14 -3.81
C VAL A 224 -0.27 -6.78 -3.42
N HIS A 225 -0.20 -7.79 -2.55
CA HIS A 225 -1.38 -8.45 -1.98
C HIS A 225 -1.31 -8.45 -0.45
N VAL A 226 -2.17 -7.65 0.18
CA VAL A 226 -2.27 -7.57 1.66
C VAL A 226 -3.55 -8.24 2.11
N THR A 227 -3.43 -9.41 2.73
CA THR A 227 -4.57 -10.25 3.10
C THR A 227 -4.61 -10.59 4.59
N ARG A 228 -5.78 -10.48 5.21
CA ARG A 228 -6.00 -10.86 6.63
C ARG A 228 -4.98 -10.26 7.59
N SER A 229 -4.55 -9.03 7.31
CA SER A 229 -3.43 -8.38 7.99
C SER A 229 -3.87 -7.11 8.73
N ILE A 230 -2.94 -6.49 9.44
CA ILE A 230 -3.14 -5.20 10.11
C ILE A 230 -2.06 -4.24 9.60
N VAL A 231 -2.47 -3.06 9.15
CA VAL A 231 -1.61 -1.93 8.77
C VAL A 231 -1.97 -0.78 9.69
N SER A 232 -1.14 -0.47 10.68
CA SER A 232 -1.53 0.47 11.74
C SER A 232 -0.44 1.34 12.33
N GLY A 233 -0.75 2.60 12.63
CA GLY A 233 0.19 3.50 13.29
C GLY A 233 1.38 3.86 12.42
N ASN A 234 1.29 3.69 11.09
CA ASN A 234 2.37 4.06 10.17
C ASN A 234 2.24 5.54 9.79
N THR A 235 3.36 6.21 9.56
CA THR A 235 3.41 7.65 9.26
C THR A 235 4.19 7.90 7.98
N ALA A 236 3.58 8.55 7.00
CA ALA A 236 4.24 9.05 5.81
C ALA A 236 4.41 10.57 5.92
N ALA A 237 5.59 11.10 5.63
CA ALA A 237 5.79 12.55 5.63
C ALA A 237 5.03 13.26 4.51
N ALA A 238 4.63 12.56 3.45
CA ALA A 238 3.82 13.11 2.36
C ALA A 238 2.52 12.32 2.15
N GLU A 239 2.61 11.10 1.60
CA GLU A 239 1.44 10.39 1.08
C GLU A 239 1.38 8.93 1.52
N GLY A 240 0.16 8.39 1.65
CA GLY A 240 -0.04 6.96 1.87
C GLY A 240 0.52 6.52 3.23
N GLY A 241 0.03 7.09 4.32
CA GLY A 241 0.54 6.79 5.67
C GLY A 241 0.64 5.29 5.94
N GLY A 242 -0.40 4.55 5.59
CA GLY A 242 -0.41 3.09 5.58
C GLY A 242 0.26 2.51 4.32
N LEU A 243 -0.46 2.57 3.19
CA LEU A 243 -0.04 1.95 1.92
C LEU A 243 -0.10 2.96 0.77
N TRP A 244 0.96 3.00 -0.03
CA TRP A 244 1.05 3.82 -1.23
C TRP A 244 1.25 2.95 -2.48
N ASN A 245 0.44 3.15 -3.52
CA ASN A 245 0.52 2.43 -4.79
C ASN A 245 0.77 3.39 -5.95
N SER A 246 1.77 3.07 -6.77
CA SER A 246 2.04 3.87 -7.97
C SER A 246 0.95 3.74 -9.03
N GLY A 247 0.94 4.69 -9.95
CA GLY A 247 0.05 4.69 -11.11
C GLY A 247 0.27 3.54 -12.10
N ALA A 248 1.34 2.75 -11.97
CA ALA A 248 1.52 1.51 -12.74
C ALA A 248 1.35 0.24 -11.90
N GLY A 249 1.17 0.38 -10.58
CA GLY A 249 1.10 -0.71 -9.62
C GLY A 249 -0.29 -1.33 -9.52
N THR A 250 -0.34 -2.61 -9.17
CA THR A 250 -1.57 -3.32 -8.82
C THR A 250 -1.55 -3.71 -7.35
N MET A 251 -2.42 -3.11 -6.55
CA MET A 251 -2.51 -3.36 -5.12
C MET A 251 -3.89 -3.92 -4.74
N THR A 252 -3.88 -5.04 -4.01
CA THR A 252 -5.10 -5.64 -3.44
C THR A 252 -5.01 -5.68 -1.92
N VAL A 253 -6.01 -5.12 -1.24
CA VAL A 253 -6.15 -5.11 0.22
C VAL A 253 -7.44 -5.84 0.61
N GLU A 254 -7.32 -7.10 1.07
CA GLU A 254 -8.47 -7.95 1.36
C GLU A 254 -8.52 -8.45 2.81
N ARG A 255 -9.68 -8.29 3.47
CA ARG A 255 -9.88 -8.71 4.88
C ARG A 255 -8.85 -8.13 5.83
N THR A 256 -8.40 -6.92 5.55
CA THR A 256 -7.29 -6.27 6.26
C THR A 256 -7.82 -5.04 7.01
N LYS A 257 -7.21 -4.76 8.16
CA LYS A 257 -7.45 -3.52 8.92
C LYS A 257 -6.38 -2.51 8.55
N VAL A 258 -6.77 -1.32 8.11
CA VAL A 258 -5.89 -0.16 7.85
C VAL A 258 -6.31 0.94 8.83
N VAL A 259 -5.60 1.03 9.96
CA VAL A 259 -6.07 1.78 11.13
C VAL A 259 -5.05 2.72 11.72
N GLY A 260 -5.41 3.99 11.95
CA GLY A 260 -4.55 4.89 12.70
C GLY A 260 -3.27 5.26 11.98
N ASN A 261 -3.27 5.30 10.64
CA ASN A 261 -2.12 5.72 9.86
C ASN A 261 -2.23 7.19 9.49
N THR A 262 -1.08 7.86 9.35
CA THR A 262 -1.00 9.31 9.16
C THR A 262 -0.20 9.65 7.90
N ALA A 263 -0.72 10.58 7.09
CA ALA A 263 -0.01 11.20 5.98
C ALA A 263 0.09 12.72 6.23
N SER A 264 1.32 13.23 6.26
CA SER A 264 1.62 14.60 6.74
C SER A 264 2.02 15.57 5.62
N GLY A 265 1.74 15.24 4.36
CA GLY A 265 2.03 16.12 3.22
C GLY A 265 1.17 17.39 3.24
N ASP A 266 1.82 18.53 3.10
CA ASP A 266 1.19 19.84 3.22
C ASP A 266 0.37 20.25 1.98
N ASP A 267 0.64 19.68 0.81
CA ASP A 267 -0.03 20.05 -0.44
C ASP A 267 -1.42 19.42 -0.58
N ALA A 268 -2.27 20.10 -1.36
CA ALA A 268 -3.66 19.69 -1.61
C ALA A 268 -3.81 18.33 -2.29
N THR A 269 -2.79 17.90 -3.04
CA THR A 269 -2.73 16.60 -3.73
C THR A 269 -2.12 15.51 -2.85
N MET A 270 -1.57 15.86 -1.69
CA MET A 270 -1.00 14.93 -0.74
C MET A 270 -2.03 14.48 0.30
N GLY A 271 -1.77 13.32 0.91
CA GLY A 271 -2.63 12.72 1.92
C GLY A 271 -2.81 11.23 1.71
N GLY A 272 -4.04 10.72 1.82
CA GLY A 272 -4.26 9.27 1.83
C GLY A 272 -3.70 8.65 3.10
N GLY A 273 -4.16 9.14 4.26
CA GLY A 273 -3.63 8.71 5.57
C GLY A 273 -3.58 7.19 5.70
N GLY A 274 -4.63 6.51 5.24
CA GLY A 274 -4.66 5.06 5.13
C GLY A 274 -4.02 4.56 3.83
N LEU A 275 -4.62 4.93 2.69
CA LEU A 275 -4.30 4.41 1.36
C LEU A 275 -4.16 5.55 0.36
N PHE A 276 -3.13 5.49 -0.48
CA PHE A 276 -2.92 6.43 -1.58
C PHE A 276 -2.81 5.71 -2.92
N GLN A 277 -3.46 6.24 -3.96
CA GLN A 277 -3.33 5.82 -5.36
C GLN A 277 -2.87 6.95 -6.24
N ASP A 278 -1.77 6.71 -6.94
CA ASP A 278 -1.17 7.65 -7.87
C ASP A 278 -1.75 7.53 -9.29
N ALA A 279 -1.43 8.53 -10.11
CA ALA A 279 -1.95 8.73 -11.45
C ALA A 279 -1.46 7.68 -12.44
N GLY A 280 -2.38 6.92 -13.05
CA GLY A 280 -2.02 6.00 -14.13
C GLY A 280 -3.03 4.87 -14.36
N THR A 281 -2.55 3.79 -14.99
CA THR A 281 -3.35 2.61 -15.38
C THR A 281 -3.44 1.54 -14.29
N GLY A 282 -2.70 1.72 -13.20
CA GLY A 282 -2.69 0.87 -12.02
C GLY A 282 -4.01 0.88 -11.29
N THR A 283 -4.16 -0.07 -10.36
CA THR A 283 -5.41 -0.23 -9.62
C THR A 283 -5.16 -0.52 -8.15
N LEU A 284 -6.02 0.06 -7.30
CA LEU A 284 -6.21 -0.40 -5.93
C LEU A 284 -7.58 -1.00 -5.75
N THR A 285 -7.57 -2.24 -5.29
CA THR A 285 -8.78 -2.97 -4.95
C THR A 285 -8.81 -3.26 -3.45
N VAL A 286 -9.80 -2.69 -2.76
CA VAL A 286 -10.05 -2.92 -1.34
C VAL A 286 -11.32 -3.76 -1.18
N THR A 287 -11.21 -4.93 -0.55
CA THR A 287 -12.37 -5.82 -0.38
C THR A 287 -12.49 -6.38 1.03
N ARG A 288 -13.70 -6.31 1.61
CA ARG A 288 -13.97 -6.85 2.95
C ARG A 288 -13.01 -6.31 4.03
N SER A 289 -12.54 -5.09 3.86
CA SER A 289 -11.50 -4.48 4.69
C SER A 289 -12.07 -3.34 5.51
N ASP A 290 -11.28 -2.90 6.48
CA ASP A 290 -11.68 -1.92 7.48
C ASP A 290 -10.66 -0.77 7.53
N ILE A 291 -11.04 0.40 7.03
CA ILE A 291 -10.18 1.58 6.90
C ILE A 291 -10.66 2.62 7.90
N ARG A 292 -9.98 2.75 9.04
CA ARG A 292 -10.45 3.59 10.15
C ARG A 292 -9.42 4.47 10.78
N HIS A 293 -9.87 5.63 11.28
CA HIS A 293 -9.04 6.50 12.11
C HIS A 293 -7.71 6.89 11.45
N ASN A 294 -7.67 6.88 10.12
CA ASN A 294 -6.53 7.35 9.38
C ASN A 294 -6.66 8.86 9.18
N VAL A 295 -5.52 9.54 9.14
CA VAL A 295 -5.44 10.99 9.22
C VAL A 295 -4.57 11.51 8.08
N ALA A 296 -5.08 12.49 7.34
CA ALA A 296 -4.24 13.36 6.52
C ALA A 296 -4.11 14.69 7.28
N ASP A 297 -3.00 14.88 8.02
CA ASP A 297 -2.81 15.99 8.97
C ASP A 297 -1.98 17.16 8.44
N GLY A 298 -1.37 17.00 7.26
CA GLY A 298 -0.67 18.09 6.59
C GLY A 298 -1.60 19.27 6.28
N ALA A 299 -1.04 20.47 6.12
CA ALA A 299 -1.79 21.73 6.09
C ALA A 299 -2.98 21.74 5.12
N ALA A 300 -2.82 21.17 3.93
CA ALA A 300 -3.88 20.96 2.94
C ALA A 300 -4.12 19.46 2.62
N GLY A 301 -3.76 18.56 3.54
CA GLY A 301 -3.88 17.11 3.36
C GLY A 301 -5.33 16.67 3.12
N SER A 302 -5.52 15.79 2.15
CA SER A 302 -6.83 15.28 1.70
C SER A 302 -6.95 13.76 1.81
N GLY A 303 -8.16 13.21 1.82
CA GLY A 303 -8.34 11.76 1.78
C GLY A 303 -7.85 11.06 3.04
N GLY A 304 -8.44 11.35 4.21
CA GLY A 304 -7.97 10.79 5.49
C GLY A 304 -7.88 9.26 5.45
N GLY A 305 -8.91 8.61 4.90
CA GLY A 305 -8.92 7.17 4.65
C GLY A 305 -8.20 6.80 3.34
N ILE A 306 -8.70 7.32 2.22
CA ILE A 306 -8.19 7.04 0.88
C ILE A 306 -8.03 8.33 0.08
N LEU A 307 -6.92 8.48 -0.64
CA LEU A 307 -6.76 9.48 -1.69
C LEU A 307 -6.55 8.76 -3.04
N ASN A 308 -7.40 9.07 -4.01
CA ASN A 308 -7.25 8.64 -5.40
C ASN A 308 -6.86 9.82 -6.28
N ASP A 309 -5.56 9.98 -6.54
CA ASP A 309 -5.04 11.00 -7.44
C ASP A 309 -4.95 10.45 -8.85
N GLN A 310 -6.04 10.54 -9.62
CA GLN A 310 -6.02 10.26 -11.06
C GLN A 310 -5.89 8.78 -11.45
N GLY A 311 -5.85 7.86 -10.47
CA GLY A 311 -5.83 6.42 -10.66
C GLY A 311 -7.21 5.75 -10.66
N THR A 312 -7.21 4.43 -10.45
CA THR A 312 -8.42 3.61 -10.29
C THR A 312 -8.50 2.99 -8.90
N VAL A 313 -9.55 3.34 -8.16
CA VAL A 313 -9.89 2.75 -6.85
C VAL A 313 -11.20 1.98 -6.93
N VAL A 314 -11.19 0.74 -6.44
CA VAL A 314 -12.38 -0.09 -6.27
C VAL A 314 -12.48 -0.55 -4.81
N VAL A 315 -13.55 -0.16 -4.13
CA VAL A 315 -13.86 -0.56 -2.75
C VAL A 315 -15.15 -1.37 -2.72
N GLU A 316 -15.07 -2.61 -2.26
CA GLU A 316 -16.23 -3.51 -2.16
C GLU A 316 -16.40 -4.10 -0.76
N ARG A 317 -17.63 -4.13 -0.23
CA ARG A 317 -17.97 -4.79 1.05
C ARG A 317 -17.08 -4.34 2.22
N SER A 318 -16.66 -3.10 2.24
CA SER A 318 -15.68 -2.59 3.20
C SER A 318 -16.28 -1.49 4.08
N ILE A 319 -15.55 -1.11 5.13
CA ILE A 319 -15.92 0.00 6.02
C ILE A 319 -14.82 1.06 5.92
N ILE A 320 -15.22 2.31 5.74
CA ILE A 320 -14.36 3.50 5.74
C ILE A 320 -14.93 4.44 6.79
N SER A 321 -14.35 4.46 7.99
CA SER A 321 -14.95 5.19 9.09
C SER A 321 -14.03 5.89 10.07
N GLY A 322 -14.46 7.04 10.57
CA GLY A 322 -13.70 7.78 11.58
C GLY A 322 -12.38 8.32 11.04
N ASN A 323 -12.21 8.43 9.73
CA ASN A 323 -11.02 9.03 9.12
C ASN A 323 -11.15 10.55 9.06
N SER A 324 -10.03 11.26 9.06
CA SER A 324 -10.02 12.72 9.05
C SER A 324 -9.00 13.31 8.09
N SER A 325 -9.36 14.42 7.45
CA SER A 325 -8.44 15.23 6.63
C SER A 325 -8.54 16.71 7.00
N GLN A 326 -7.53 17.50 6.66
CA GLN A 326 -7.55 18.94 6.91
C GLN A 326 -8.33 19.70 5.82
N ARG A 327 -8.23 19.26 4.56
CA ARG A 327 -8.74 20.00 3.40
C ARG A 327 -10.03 19.43 2.81
N ALA A 328 -10.02 18.17 2.40
CA ALA A 328 -11.13 17.59 1.65
C ALA A 328 -11.18 16.07 1.79
N GLY A 329 -12.36 15.47 1.63
CA GLY A 329 -12.50 14.02 1.57
C GLY A 329 -12.08 13.36 2.87
N GLY A 330 -12.79 13.59 3.98
CA GLY A 330 -12.41 13.03 5.28
C GLY A 330 -12.24 11.51 5.22
N GLY A 331 -13.18 10.83 4.56
CA GLY A 331 -13.08 9.42 4.22
C GLY A 331 -12.28 9.20 2.93
N ILE A 332 -12.75 9.78 1.83
CA ILE A 332 -12.18 9.60 0.50
C ILE A 332 -12.04 10.93 -0.23
N GLU A 333 -10.85 11.24 -0.72
CA GLU A 333 -10.64 12.24 -1.76
C GLU A 333 -10.51 11.52 -3.12
N ALA A 334 -11.33 11.94 -4.07
CA ALA A 334 -11.23 11.51 -5.46
C ALA A 334 -10.91 12.73 -6.34
N ASN A 335 -9.93 12.57 -7.23
CA ASN A 335 -9.59 13.58 -8.22
C ASN A 335 -10.03 13.12 -9.61
N VAL A 336 -9.22 13.33 -10.65
CA VAL A 336 -9.36 12.68 -11.96
C VAL A 336 -9.36 11.14 -11.76
N GLY A 337 -9.76 10.38 -12.77
CA GLY A 337 -9.76 8.91 -12.72
C GLY A 337 -11.08 8.32 -12.24
N THR A 338 -11.06 7.09 -11.72
CA THR A 338 -12.26 6.32 -11.36
C THR A 338 -12.22 5.85 -9.92
N THR A 339 -13.26 6.16 -9.16
CA THR A 339 -13.47 5.64 -7.80
C THR A 339 -14.83 4.94 -7.72
N LYS A 340 -14.82 3.66 -7.34
CA LYS A 340 -16.03 2.84 -7.24
C LYS A 340 -16.22 2.28 -5.84
N LEU A 341 -17.39 2.53 -5.25
CA LEU A 341 -17.81 1.97 -3.97
C LEU A 341 -19.02 1.05 -4.20
N SER A 342 -18.97 -0.18 -3.69
CA SER A 342 -20.12 -1.08 -3.73
C SER A 342 -20.29 -1.87 -2.44
N ARG A 343 -21.49 -1.79 -1.85
CA ARG A 343 -21.78 -2.42 -0.54
C ARG A 343 -20.82 -1.96 0.56
N THR A 344 -20.45 -0.68 0.53
CA THR A 344 -19.47 -0.09 1.43
C THR A 344 -20.16 0.82 2.44
N GLU A 345 -19.68 0.83 3.68
CA GLU A 345 -20.06 1.81 4.69
C GLU A 345 -19.02 2.93 4.70
N LEU A 346 -19.47 4.17 4.48
CA LEU A 346 -18.68 5.39 4.55
C LEU A 346 -19.26 6.26 5.66
N ASN A 347 -18.71 6.16 6.87
CA ASN A 347 -19.35 6.72 8.05
C ASN A 347 -18.43 7.45 9.01
N ASP A 348 -18.96 8.48 9.68
CA ASP A 348 -18.26 9.20 10.75
C ASP A 348 -16.89 9.77 10.32
N ASN A 349 -16.70 10.04 9.03
CA ASN A 349 -15.49 10.67 8.53
C ASN A 349 -15.62 12.20 8.56
N THR A 350 -14.52 12.90 8.78
CA THR A 350 -14.53 14.34 9.03
C THR A 350 -13.49 15.09 8.20
N THR A 351 -13.78 16.32 7.80
CA THR A 351 -12.77 17.19 7.20
C THR A 351 -12.73 18.56 7.87
N GLY A 352 -11.53 19.17 7.89
CA GLY A 352 -11.22 20.44 8.53
C GLY A 352 -11.84 21.66 7.84
N ALA A 353 -11.35 22.86 8.17
CA ALA A 353 -12.06 24.12 7.89
C ALA A 353 -11.86 24.71 6.48
N ALA A 354 -10.75 24.41 5.78
CA ALA A 354 -10.42 25.11 4.54
C ALA A 354 -9.74 24.19 3.51
N PRO A 355 -10.31 24.06 2.29
CA PRO A 355 -11.68 24.37 1.87
C PRO A 355 -12.77 23.56 2.59
N GLY A 356 -12.45 22.47 3.27
CA GLY A 356 -13.34 21.80 4.23
C GLY A 356 -14.59 21.13 3.67
N ASN A 357 -14.46 20.46 2.52
CA ASN A 357 -15.58 19.89 1.77
C ASN A 357 -15.55 18.36 1.71
N GLY A 358 -16.72 17.73 1.64
CA GLY A 358 -16.83 16.29 1.42
C GLY A 358 -16.35 15.45 2.62
N GLY A 359 -17.05 15.53 3.74
CA GLY A 359 -16.67 14.83 4.97
C GLY A 359 -16.53 13.31 4.75
N GLY A 360 -17.48 12.73 4.02
CA GLY A 360 -17.42 11.34 3.57
C GLY A 360 -16.54 11.20 2.33
N LEU A 361 -17.00 11.74 1.20
CA LEU A 361 -16.30 11.70 -0.08
C LEU A 361 -16.35 13.05 -0.78
N HIS A 362 -15.22 13.46 -1.34
CA HIS A 362 -15.07 14.67 -2.15
C HIS A 362 -14.53 14.31 -3.54
N LEU A 363 -15.12 14.89 -4.59
CA LEU A 363 -14.65 14.74 -5.98
C LEU A 363 -14.24 16.12 -6.55
N THR A 364 -12.95 16.47 -6.46
CA THR A 364 -12.42 17.81 -6.83
C THR A 364 -12.47 18.13 -8.33
N GLY A 365 -12.31 17.13 -9.21
CA GLY A 365 -12.07 17.34 -10.65
C GLY A 365 -12.96 16.51 -11.57
N PRO A 366 -12.61 16.41 -12.88
CA PRO A 366 -13.41 15.72 -13.90
C PRO A 366 -13.34 14.17 -13.81
N GLY A 367 -13.20 13.63 -12.61
CA GLY A 367 -13.21 12.20 -12.35
C GLY A 367 -14.62 11.60 -12.37
N THR A 368 -14.66 10.28 -12.27
CA THR A 368 -15.89 9.51 -12.16
C THR A 368 -15.95 8.78 -10.83
N VAL A 369 -17.03 9.03 -10.08
CA VAL A 369 -17.36 8.30 -8.85
C VAL A 369 -18.64 7.49 -9.08
N THR A 370 -18.61 6.21 -8.74
CA THR A 370 -19.82 5.37 -8.70
C THR A 370 -20.01 4.77 -7.32
N ILE A 371 -21.17 5.00 -6.72
CA ILE A 371 -21.54 4.46 -5.41
C ILE A 371 -22.81 3.63 -5.54
N GLU A 372 -22.75 2.35 -5.17
CA GLU A 372 -23.88 1.43 -5.33
C GLU A 372 -24.13 0.63 -4.04
N ARG A 373 -25.41 0.47 -3.64
CA ARG A 373 -25.80 -0.39 -2.52
C ARG A 373 -25.04 -0.09 -1.22
N SER A 374 -24.69 1.18 -0.99
CA SER A 374 -23.77 1.57 0.08
C SER A 374 -24.50 2.39 1.16
N ARG A 375 -23.78 2.79 2.20
CA ARG A 375 -24.29 3.66 3.26
C ARG A 375 -23.31 4.81 3.50
N VAL A 376 -23.80 6.04 3.46
CA VAL A 376 -23.02 7.27 3.68
C VAL A 376 -23.64 8.04 4.84
N THR A 377 -23.14 7.85 6.06
CA THR A 377 -23.81 8.40 7.26
C THR A 377 -22.88 8.91 8.34
N GLY A 378 -23.27 9.98 9.04
CA GLY A 378 -22.51 10.49 10.18
C GLY A 378 -21.27 11.30 9.79
N ASN A 379 -21.04 11.53 8.49
CA ASN A 379 -19.87 12.25 8.04
C ASN A 379 -20.04 13.77 8.24
N ALA A 380 -18.94 14.49 8.48
CA ALA A 380 -18.94 15.92 8.77
C ALA A 380 -17.97 16.69 7.88
N ALA A 381 -18.44 17.77 7.28
CA ALA A 381 -17.62 18.76 6.58
C ALA A 381 -17.77 20.12 7.24
N ALA A 382 -16.70 20.92 7.25
CA ALA A 382 -16.77 22.26 7.82
C ALA A 382 -17.52 23.25 6.94
N ASN A 383 -17.63 23.02 5.62
CA ASN A 383 -18.30 23.92 4.69
C ASN A 383 -19.43 23.23 3.90
N GLU A 384 -19.10 22.29 3.01
CA GLU A 384 -20.07 21.75 2.06
C GLU A 384 -20.02 20.22 1.97
N GLY A 385 -21.17 19.60 1.69
CA GLY A 385 -21.21 18.19 1.29
C GLY A 385 -20.75 17.25 2.39
N GLY A 386 -21.34 17.32 3.59
CA GLY A 386 -20.93 16.50 4.74
C GLY A 386 -20.80 15.01 4.38
N GLY A 387 -21.74 14.47 3.62
CA GLY A 387 -21.68 13.13 3.04
C GLY A 387 -20.86 13.07 1.76
N LEU A 388 -21.38 13.63 0.67
CA LEU A 388 -20.81 13.60 -0.67
C LEU A 388 -20.70 15.01 -1.25
N TRP A 389 -19.57 15.32 -1.88
CA TRP A 389 -19.35 16.57 -2.60
C TRP A 389 -18.85 16.27 -4.02
N ASN A 390 -19.47 16.88 -5.03
CA ASN A 390 -19.10 16.72 -6.44
C ASN A 390 -18.78 18.07 -7.08
N SER A 391 -17.64 18.18 -7.74
CA SER A 391 -17.26 19.37 -8.51
C SER A 391 -18.17 19.59 -9.71
N GLU A 392 -18.15 20.81 -10.27
CA GLU A 392 -18.87 21.16 -11.49
C GLU A 392 -18.54 20.22 -12.67
N THR A 393 -17.28 19.80 -12.78
CA THR A 393 -16.81 18.93 -13.87
C THR A 393 -16.89 17.44 -13.55
N GLY A 394 -17.15 17.09 -12.29
CA GLY A 394 -17.17 15.71 -11.81
C GLY A 394 -18.43 14.95 -12.23
N THR A 395 -18.29 13.65 -12.44
CA THR A 395 -19.43 12.74 -12.65
C THR A 395 -19.59 11.81 -11.46
N MET A 396 -20.64 11.99 -10.67
CA MET A 396 -20.96 11.15 -9.52
C MET A 396 -22.29 10.44 -9.71
N THR A 397 -22.27 9.12 -9.83
CA THR A 397 -23.49 8.30 -9.95
C THR A 397 -23.71 7.49 -8.68
N VAL A 398 -24.81 7.75 -7.99
CA VAL A 398 -25.19 7.06 -6.76
C VAL A 398 -26.47 6.27 -6.97
N THR A 399 -26.48 5.00 -6.59
CA THR A 399 -27.67 4.14 -6.71
C THR A 399 -27.88 3.28 -5.48
N ARG A 400 -29.14 3.17 -5.04
CA ARG A 400 -29.58 2.34 -3.91
C ARG A 400 -28.70 2.50 -2.67
N THR A 401 -28.34 3.74 -2.35
CA THR A 401 -27.42 4.07 -1.27
C THR A 401 -28.13 4.92 -0.24
N ASP A 402 -27.99 4.56 1.04
CA ASP A 402 -28.57 5.30 2.17
C ASP A 402 -27.64 6.47 2.54
N ILE A 403 -28.04 7.70 2.23
CA ILE A 403 -27.28 8.92 2.55
C ILE A 403 -28.08 9.72 3.58
N ARG A 404 -27.60 9.79 4.82
CA ARG A 404 -28.32 10.48 5.91
C ARG A 404 -27.44 10.81 7.10
N ARG A 405 -27.91 11.74 7.95
CA ARG A 405 -27.24 12.12 9.22
C ARG A 405 -25.81 12.60 9.01
N ASN A 406 -25.53 13.15 7.84
CA ASN A 406 -24.28 13.85 7.60
C ASN A 406 -24.46 15.32 8.02
N THR A 407 -23.36 16.03 8.23
CA THR A 407 -23.38 17.41 8.73
C THR A 407 -22.44 18.29 7.92
N ALA A 408 -22.94 19.44 7.48
CA ALA A 408 -22.19 20.55 6.90
C ALA A 408 -23.08 21.79 6.96
N PRO A 409 -22.51 23.00 6.97
CA PRO A 409 -23.28 24.24 6.79
C PRO A 409 -24.16 24.24 5.55
N VAL A 410 -23.69 23.68 4.43
CA VAL A 410 -24.43 23.61 3.15
C VAL A 410 -24.40 22.20 2.59
N GLY A 411 -25.56 21.72 2.10
CA GLY A 411 -25.68 20.39 1.50
C GLY A 411 -25.18 19.26 2.40
N PRO A 412 -25.72 19.08 3.62
CA PRO A 412 -25.15 18.16 4.61
C PRO A 412 -25.00 16.73 4.10
N ASN A 413 -25.94 16.20 3.32
CA ASN A 413 -25.79 14.86 2.73
C ASN A 413 -25.07 14.88 1.40
N VAL A 414 -25.48 15.77 0.50
CA VAL A 414 -24.92 15.89 -0.85
C VAL A 414 -24.79 17.36 -1.24
N TYR A 415 -23.74 17.67 -1.99
CA TYR A 415 -23.49 18.98 -2.57
C TYR A 415 -22.98 18.85 -4.01
N GLN A 416 -23.56 19.63 -4.91
CA GLN A 416 -23.09 19.82 -6.28
C GLN A 416 -22.54 21.24 -6.41
N ASP A 417 -21.28 21.35 -6.82
CA ASP A 417 -20.67 22.63 -7.14
C ASP A 417 -21.01 23.08 -8.57
N GLY A 418 -21.25 24.38 -8.73
CA GLY A 418 -21.64 24.97 -10.02
C GLY A 418 -22.87 24.32 -10.67
N GLU A 419 -23.04 24.57 -11.97
CA GLU A 419 -24.21 24.12 -12.76
C GLU A 419 -24.01 22.74 -13.41
N GLY A 420 -23.06 21.95 -12.89
CA GLY A 420 -22.74 20.62 -13.38
C GLY A 420 -23.93 19.65 -13.25
N THR A 421 -24.17 18.83 -14.29
CA THR A 421 -25.27 17.83 -14.29
C THR A 421 -24.78 16.41 -14.03
N GLY A 422 -23.48 16.24 -13.74
CA GLY A 422 -22.81 14.94 -13.58
C GLY A 422 -23.16 14.20 -12.29
N PHE A 423 -23.83 14.84 -11.32
CA PHE A 423 -24.22 14.21 -10.06
C PHE A 423 -25.66 13.70 -10.11
N THR A 424 -25.84 12.38 -10.03
CA THR A 424 -27.15 11.73 -10.00
C THR A 424 -27.31 10.78 -8.82
N ILE A 425 -28.53 10.74 -8.27
CA ILE A 425 -28.95 9.79 -7.23
C ILE A 425 -30.20 9.06 -7.73
N ASP A 426 -30.09 7.74 -7.88
CA ASP A 426 -31.16 6.88 -8.42
C ASP A 426 -31.76 7.42 -9.74
N GLY A 427 -30.88 7.95 -10.60
CA GLY A 427 -31.22 8.50 -11.91
C GLY A 427 -31.75 9.93 -11.92
N ARG A 428 -31.83 10.61 -10.77
CA ARG A 428 -32.23 12.03 -10.66
C ARG A 428 -31.01 12.91 -10.46
N THR A 429 -30.90 13.99 -11.22
CA THR A 429 -29.82 14.97 -11.08
C THR A 429 -29.95 15.73 -9.75
N VAL A 430 -28.83 15.90 -9.05
CA VAL A 430 -28.71 16.76 -7.87
C VAL A 430 -28.57 18.20 -8.34
N ALA A 431 -29.36 19.11 -7.77
CA ALA A 431 -29.30 20.53 -8.12
C ALA A 431 -28.04 21.18 -7.52
N PRO A 432 -27.54 22.27 -8.13
CA PRO A 432 -26.48 23.10 -7.55
C PRO A 432 -26.79 23.48 -6.10
N GLY A 433 -25.78 23.42 -5.23
CA GLY A 433 -25.93 23.72 -3.81
C GLY A 433 -26.39 22.54 -2.93
N GLY A 434 -26.81 21.41 -3.53
CA GLY A 434 -27.11 20.17 -2.80
C GLY A 434 -28.58 19.94 -2.44
N ASP A 435 -28.83 19.24 -1.34
CA ASP A 435 -30.19 18.99 -0.82
C ASP A 435 -30.93 20.33 -0.54
N SER A 436 -32.19 20.42 -0.95
CA SER A 436 -33.14 21.45 -0.51
C SER A 436 -33.84 21.09 0.80
#